data_AF-A0A7G5IER2-F1
#
_entry.id   AF-A0A7G5IER2-F1
#
_cell.length_a   1.000
_cell.length_b   1.000
_cell.length_c   1.000
_cell.angle_alpha   90.00
_cell.angle_beta   90.00
_cell.angle_gamma   90.00
#
_symmetry.space_group_name_H-M   'P 1'
#
loop_
_entity.id
_entity.type
_entity.pdbx_description
1 polymer ?
#
loop_
_entity_poly.entity_id
_entity_poly.type
_entity_poly.pdbx_seq_one_letter_code
_entity_poly.pdbx_strand_id
1 'polypeptide(L)'
;MKWYLPIRRWVDSRWNEPGNGWKAAFAIAMIPMVLVSASGLGSMSFTLSVVWAIIWMMFMAWRGLRMLRAGAIVHEQEYDRRGKFKLTHEYHRTGSATAARRAARRG
;
A
#
# COMPACT_ATOMS: atom_id res chain seq x y z
N MET A 1 2.04 19.44 10.24
CA MET A 1 1.71 18.03 10.57
C MET A 1 2.98 17.18 10.66
N LYS A 2 3.71 17.21 11.79
CA LYS A 2 5.00 16.50 11.94
C LYS A 2 4.86 15.00 12.25
N TRP A 3 3.72 14.58 12.79
CA TRP A 3 3.46 13.19 13.23
C TRP A 3 3.06 12.20 12.12
N TYR A 4 2.56 12.70 10.99
CA TYR A 4 2.15 11.85 9.87
C TYR A 4 3.32 11.17 9.14
N LEU A 5 4.42 11.91 8.93
CA LEU A 5 5.59 11.41 8.22
C LEU A 5 6.26 10.18 8.88
N PRO A 6 6.50 10.16 10.22
CA PRO A 6 7.09 8.98 10.86
C PRO A 6 6.15 7.76 10.81
N ILE A 7 4.86 7.94 11.08
CA ILE A 7 3.87 6.84 10.99
C ILE A 7 3.85 6.27 9.57
N ARG A 8 3.82 7.14 8.56
CA ARG A 8 3.86 6.73 7.15
C ARG A 8 5.12 5.93 6.83
N ARG A 9 6.31 6.41 7.23
CA ARG A 9 7.57 5.70 6.95
C ARG A 9 7.61 4.33 7.62
N TRP A 10 7.09 4.22 8.84
CA TRP A 10 7.01 2.95 9.54
C TRP A 10 6.08 1.96 8.83
N VAL A 11 4.88 2.41 8.43
CA VAL A 11 3.94 1.56 7.67
C VAL A 11 4.54 1.13 6.33
N ASP A 12 5.23 2.05 5.64
CA ASP A 12 5.90 1.74 4.37
C ASP A 12 7.01 0.69 4.54
N SER A 13 7.79 0.77 5.62
CA SER A 13 8.81 -0.22 5.96
C SER A 13 8.17 -1.59 6.19
N ARG A 14 7.10 -1.65 6.99
CA ARG A 14 6.40 -2.91 7.30
C ARG A 14 5.73 -3.54 6.09
N TRP A 15 5.27 -2.74 5.14
CA TRP A 15 4.64 -3.26 3.92
C TRP A 15 5.65 -3.89 2.95
N ASN A 16 6.88 -3.38 2.92
CA ASN A 16 7.95 -3.86 2.04
C ASN A 16 8.86 -4.91 2.71
N GLU A 17 8.66 -5.20 3.99
CA GLU A 17 9.39 -6.26 4.70
C GLU A 17 9.04 -7.65 4.12
N PRO A 18 10.04 -8.48 3.77
CA PRO A 18 9.78 -9.85 3.34
C PRO A 18 9.04 -10.64 4.43
N GLY A 19 7.89 -11.22 4.09
CA GLY A 19 7.11 -12.08 4.99
C GLY A 19 5.91 -11.41 5.67
N ASN A 20 5.84 -11.47 7.01
CA ASN A 20 4.65 -11.12 7.81
C ASN A 20 4.52 -9.61 8.15
N GLY A 21 5.28 -8.72 7.52
CA GLY A 21 5.30 -7.29 7.88
C GLY A 21 3.91 -6.62 7.80
N TRP A 22 3.06 -7.06 6.87
CA TRP A 22 1.66 -6.62 6.80
C TRP A 22 0.86 -6.98 8.05
N LYS A 23 1.10 -8.15 8.67
CA LYS A 23 0.41 -8.57 9.92
C LYS A 23 0.69 -7.62 11.07
N ALA A 24 1.90 -7.09 11.17
CA ALA A 24 2.24 -6.10 12.20
C ALA A 24 1.43 -4.79 12.02
N ALA A 25 1.16 -4.40 10.77
CA ALA A 25 0.34 -3.24 10.48
C ALA A 25 -1.15 -3.46 10.79
N PHE A 26 -1.67 -4.68 10.58
CA PHE A 26 -3.03 -5.06 11.02
C PHE A 26 -3.14 -5.21 12.53
N ALA A 27 -2.09 -5.67 13.22
CA ALA A 27 -2.08 -5.80 14.67
C ALA A 27 -2.35 -4.45 15.39
N ILE A 28 -1.90 -3.33 14.81
CA ILE A 28 -2.19 -1.98 15.34
C ILE A 28 -3.69 -1.66 15.36
N ALA A 29 -4.46 -2.16 14.38
CA ALA A 29 -5.92 -1.98 14.38
C ALA A 29 -6.57 -2.65 15.60
N MET A 30 -5.98 -3.76 16.07
CA MET A 30 -6.51 -4.57 17.16
C MET A 30 -6.13 -4.06 18.55
N ILE A 31 -5.09 -3.21 18.67
CA ILE A 31 -4.59 -2.76 19.98
C ILE A 31 -5.70 -2.15 20.85
N PRO A 32 -6.51 -1.19 20.37
CA PRO A 32 -7.54 -0.60 21.22
C PRO A 32 -8.64 -1.59 21.59
N MET A 33 -8.96 -2.52 20.68
CA MET A 33 -9.99 -3.52 20.91
C MET A 33 -9.56 -4.52 22.00
N VAL A 34 -8.32 -5.00 21.95
CA VAL A 34 -7.74 -5.88 22.98
C VAL A 34 -7.66 -5.15 24.33
N LEU A 35 -7.21 -3.89 24.34
CA LEU A 35 -7.10 -3.10 25.56
C LEU A 35 -8.46 -2.84 26.21
N VAL A 36 -9.49 -2.50 25.42
CA VAL A 36 -10.85 -2.28 25.92
C VAL A 36 -11.45 -3.56 26.48
N SER A 37 -11.28 -4.70 25.80
CA SER A 37 -11.77 -5.99 26.27
C SER A 37 -11.07 -6.46 27.56
N ALA A 38 -9.77 -6.18 27.71
CA ALA A 38 -9.01 -6.57 28.89
C ALA A 38 -9.27 -5.68 30.13
N SER A 39 -9.75 -4.45 29.93
CA SER A 39 -9.94 -3.46 30.99
C SER A 39 -11.37 -3.41 31.55
N GLY A 40 -12.31 -4.16 30.96
CA GLY A 40 -13.71 -4.14 31.37
C GLY A 40 -14.40 -2.79 31.11
N LEU A 41 -13.84 -1.96 30.23
CA LEU A 41 -14.42 -0.67 29.86
C LEU A 41 -15.76 -0.88 29.13
N GLY A 42 -16.71 0.02 29.40
CA GLY A 42 -18.09 -0.10 28.91
C GLY A 42 -18.26 -0.05 27.39
N SER A 43 -19.49 -0.27 26.94
CA SER A 43 -19.88 -0.35 25.52
C SER A 43 -19.39 0.82 24.66
N MET A 44 -19.35 2.04 25.20
CA MET A 44 -18.87 3.23 24.50
C MET A 44 -17.39 3.14 24.09
N SER A 45 -16.52 2.61 24.97
CA SER A 45 -15.10 2.40 24.67
C SER A 45 -14.92 1.33 23.58
N PHE A 46 -15.78 0.31 23.60
CA PHE A 46 -15.78 -0.71 22.54
C PHE A 46 -16.17 -0.11 21.19
N THR A 47 -17.22 0.72 21.14
CA THR A 47 -17.61 1.42 19.91
C THR A 47 -16.47 2.28 19.36
N LEU A 48 -15.76 3.04 20.20
CA LEU A 48 -14.62 3.84 19.76
C LEU A 48 -13.48 2.98 19.22
N SER A 49 -13.23 1.80 19.80
CA SER A 49 -12.21 0.87 19.30
C SER A 49 -12.55 0.31 17.91
N VAL A 50 -13.84 0.05 17.64
CA VAL A 50 -14.31 -0.39 16.33
C VAL A 50 -14.16 0.72 15.30
N VAL A 51 -14.52 1.97 15.64
CA VAL A 51 -14.35 3.13 14.76
C VAL A 51 -12.86 3.33 14.42
N TRP A 52 -11.97 3.22 15.40
CA TRP A 52 -10.53 3.25 15.17
C TRP A 52 -10.08 2.18 14.18
N ALA A 53 -10.51 0.93 14.39
CA ALA A 53 -10.15 -0.18 13.53
C ALA A 53 -10.60 0.07 12.08
N ILE A 54 -11.82 0.57 11.86
CA ILE A 54 -12.34 0.91 10.54
C ILE A 54 -11.49 1.98 9.87
N ILE A 55 -11.19 3.09 10.57
CA ILE A 55 -10.37 4.19 10.05
C ILE A 55 -8.98 3.67 9.65
N TRP A 56 -8.36 2.85 10.50
CA TRP A 56 -7.04 2.28 10.22
C TRP A 56 -7.08 1.33 9.02
N MET A 57 -8.09 0.49 8.92
CA MET A 57 -8.29 -0.43 7.79
C MET A 57 -8.47 0.33 6.47
N MET A 58 -9.26 1.42 6.46
CA MET A 58 -9.41 2.29 5.29
C MET A 58 -8.09 2.93 4.88
N PHE A 59 -7.31 3.41 5.85
CA PHE A 59 -5.98 3.97 5.59
C PHE A 59 -5.03 2.93 4.97
N MET A 60 -4.99 1.72 5.53
CA MET A 60 -4.18 0.61 5.02
C MET A 60 -4.61 0.19 3.61
N ALA A 61 -5.92 0.08 3.34
CA ALA A 61 -6.44 -0.25 2.02
C ALA A 61 -6.06 0.81 0.98
N TRP A 62 -6.26 2.10 1.31
CA TRP A 62 -5.84 3.21 0.45
C TRP A 62 -4.33 3.19 0.17
N ARG A 63 -3.52 2.88 1.20
CA ARG A 63 -2.06 2.81 1.07
C ARG A 63 -1.62 1.62 0.21
N GLY A 64 -2.20 0.44 0.43
CA GLY A 64 -1.96 -0.75 -0.38
C GLY A 64 -2.28 -0.49 -1.84
N LEU A 65 -3.43 0.13 -2.14
CA LEU A 65 -3.77 0.55 -3.51
C LEU A 65 -2.75 1.52 -4.12
N ARG A 66 -2.26 2.50 -3.34
CA ARG A 66 -1.20 3.43 -3.78
C ARG A 66 0.10 2.69 -4.10
N MET A 67 0.48 1.70 -3.30
CA MET A 67 1.70 0.91 -3.50
C MET A 67 1.57 -0.04 -4.68
N LEU A 68 0.44 -0.70 -4.86
CA LEU A 68 0.17 -1.54 -6.04
C LEU A 68 0.29 -0.71 -7.33
N ARG A 69 -0.25 0.51 -7.33
CA ARG A 69 -0.08 1.45 -8.46
C ARG A 69 1.38 1.84 -8.69
N ALA A 70 2.17 2.03 -7.63
CA ALA A 70 3.59 2.32 -7.76
C ALA A 70 4.39 1.11 -8.28
N GLY A 71 4.07 -0.09 -7.79
CA GLY A 71 4.64 -1.35 -8.27
C GLY A 71 4.34 -1.61 -9.73
N ALA A 72 3.11 -1.33 -10.18
CA ALA A 72 2.74 -1.44 -11.60
C ALA A 72 3.63 -0.58 -12.50
N ILE A 73 3.96 0.66 -12.09
CA ILE A 73 4.85 1.54 -12.84
C ILE A 73 6.28 0.97 -12.91
N VAL A 74 6.80 0.42 -11.81
CA VAL A 74 8.13 -0.21 -11.79
C VAL A 74 8.14 -1.45 -12.68
N HIS A 75 7.07 -2.24 -12.66
CA HIS A 75 6.95 -3.44 -13.48
C HIS A 75 6.84 -3.11 -14.98
N GLU A 76 6.13 -2.03 -15.33
CA GLU A 76 6.07 -1.47 -16.68
C GLU A 76 7.45 -0.97 -17.16
N GLN A 77 8.24 -0.33 -16.28
CA GLN A 77 9.61 0.07 -16.62
C GLN A 77 10.54 -1.13 -16.84
N GLU A 78 10.40 -2.18 -16.04
CA GLU A 78 11.19 -3.41 -16.22
C GLU A 78 10.78 -4.16 -17.49
N TYR A 79 9.49 -4.12 -17.86
CA TYR A 79 9.02 -4.60 -19.15
C TYR A 79 9.68 -3.86 -20.31
N ASP A 80 9.71 -2.52 -20.27
CA ASP A 80 10.34 -1.69 -21.30
C ASP A 80 11.86 -1.91 -21.41
N ARG A 81 12.53 -2.20 -20.29
CA ARG A 81 13.99 -2.39 -20.23
C ARG A 81 14.45 -3.78 -20.62
N ARG A 82 13.76 -4.81 -20.15
CA ARG A 82 14.21 -6.22 -20.26
C ARG A 82 13.12 -7.16 -20.74
N GLY A 83 11.88 -6.97 -20.29
CA GLY A 83 10.77 -7.88 -20.58
C GLY A 83 10.48 -8.02 -22.07
N LYS A 84 10.42 -6.90 -22.80
CA LYS A 84 10.10 -6.92 -24.22
C LYS A 84 11.13 -7.65 -25.09
N PHE A 85 12.40 -7.64 -24.71
CA PHE A 85 13.48 -8.32 -25.45
C PHE A 85 13.48 -9.84 -25.27
N LYS A 86 12.75 -10.36 -24.27
CA LYS A 86 12.53 -11.80 -24.08
C LYS A 86 11.36 -12.33 -24.91
N LEU A 87 10.55 -11.46 -25.50
CA LEU A 87 9.41 -11.80 -26.35
C LEU A 87 9.83 -11.84 -27.83
N THR A 88 8.92 -12.32 -28.68
CA THR A 88 9.09 -12.27 -30.15
C THR A 88 9.36 -10.85 -30.62
N HIS A 89 10.10 -10.73 -31.74
CA HIS A 89 10.63 -9.45 -32.23
C HIS A 89 9.56 -8.34 -32.41
N GLU A 90 8.32 -8.72 -32.71
CA GLU A 90 7.18 -7.79 -32.81
C GLU A 90 6.98 -6.95 -31.55
N TYR A 91 7.22 -7.53 -30.37
CA TYR A 91 7.06 -6.84 -29.09
C TYR A 91 8.26 -5.94 -28.74
N HIS A 92 9.38 -6.00 -29.48
CA HIS A 92 10.53 -5.13 -29.19
C HIS A 92 10.20 -3.65 -29.48
N ARG A 93 9.26 -3.43 -30.41
CA ARG A 93 8.79 -2.11 -30.84
C ARG A 93 7.63 -1.57 -30.00
N THR A 94 7.00 -2.39 -29.16
CA THR A 94 5.94 -1.93 -28.27
C THR A 94 6.54 -1.21 -27.05
N GLY A 95 5.81 -0.22 -26.53
CA GLY A 95 6.14 0.50 -25.31
C GLY A 95 5.01 0.38 -24.30
N SER A 96 5.34 0.50 -23.01
CA SER A 96 4.36 0.48 -21.93
C SER A 96 3.25 1.52 -22.09
N ALA A 97 2.07 1.24 -21.53
CA ALA A 97 0.92 2.14 -21.56
C ALA A 97 1.23 3.49 -20.89
N THR A 98 2.10 3.52 -19.87
CA THR A 98 2.59 4.76 -19.26
C THR A 98 3.51 5.56 -20.16
N ALA A 99 4.37 4.91 -20.97
CA ALA A 99 5.20 5.59 -21.95
C ALA A 99 4.34 6.28 -23.03
N ALA A 100 3.33 5.58 -23.55
CA ALA A 100 2.35 6.13 -24.49
C ALA A 100 1.59 7.33 -23.90
N ARG A 101 1.09 7.22 -22.66
CA ARG A 101 0.41 8.33 -21.97
C ARG A 101 1.33 9.53 -21.69
N ARG A 102 2.64 9.32 -21.48
CA ARG A 102 3.60 10.41 -21.31
C ARG A 102 3.91 11.11 -22.63
N ALA A 103 4.02 10.37 -23.73
CA ALA A 103 4.18 10.93 -25.07
C ALA A 103 2.97 11.79 -25.45
N ALA A 104 1.76 11.31 -25.20
CA ALA A 104 0.51 12.04 -25.45
C ALA A 104 0.29 13.29 -24.58
N ARG A 105 1.06 13.47 -23.49
CA ARG A 105 1.03 14.70 -22.67
C ARG A 105 2.11 15.71 -23.04
N ARG A 106 3.07 15.32 -23.87
CA ARG A 106 4.21 16.15 -24.29
C ARG A 106 4.07 16.68 -25.71
N GLY A 107 3.28 16.01 -26.55
CA GLY A 107 2.79 16.55 -27.82
C GLY A 107 1.48 17.31 -27.60
#